data_AF-A0A3D1CHP7-F1
#
_entry.id   AF-A0A3D1CHP7-F1
#
_cell.length_a   1.000
_cell.length_b   1.000
_cell.length_c   1.000
_cell.angle_alpha   90.00
_cell.angle_beta   90.00
_cell.angle_gamma   90.00
#
_symmetry.space_group_name_H-M   'P 1'
#
loop_
_entity.id
_entity.type
_entity.pdbx_description
1 polymer ?
#
loop_
_entity_poly.entity_id
_entity_poly.type
_entity_poly.pdbx_seq_one_letter_code
_entity_poly.pdbx_strand_id
1 'polypeptide(L)'
;MIIGSGLIGRLTSWRLIQTGHAVTILSSDDKAGTDSAGFIAASMIAPFTEAVTADRSIRDLGIQSQALWDKWLAEFEKPIFNPQSGTLVVAHEGDK
;
A
#
# COMPACT_ATOMS: atom_id res chain seq x y z
N MET A 1 12.23 9.17 14.43
CA MET A 1 10.91 8.99 15.07
C MET A 1 9.84 9.13 14.00
N ILE A 2 8.85 8.25 14.00
CA ILE A 2 7.70 8.25 13.06
C ILE A 2 6.42 8.41 13.89
N ILE A 3 5.51 9.28 13.46
CA ILE A 3 4.22 9.49 14.10
C ILE A 3 3.14 8.82 13.23
N GLY A 4 2.42 7.87 13.81
CA GLY A 4 1.42 7.05 13.15
C GLY A 4 1.92 5.65 12.80
N SER A 5 1.16 4.63 13.21
CA SER A 5 1.45 3.20 12.93
C SER A 5 0.54 2.60 11.83
N GLY A 6 -0.02 3.41 10.92
CA GLY A 6 -0.72 2.88 9.74
C GLY A 6 0.23 2.21 8.74
N LEU A 7 -0.30 1.71 7.63
CA LEU A 7 0.46 0.98 6.60
C LEU A 7 1.77 1.70 6.20
N ILE A 8 1.68 2.99 5.86
CA ILE A 8 2.84 3.78 5.44
C ILE A 8 3.87 3.92 6.57
N GLY A 9 3.44 4.19 7.80
CA GLY A 9 4.33 4.33 8.95
C GLY A 9 5.08 3.04 9.26
N ARG A 10 4.39 1.89 9.20
CA ARG A 10 5.00 0.57 9.43
C ARG A 10 5.97 0.20 8.31
N LEU A 11 5.60 0.37 7.04
CA LEU A 11 6.49 0.07 5.90
C LEU A 11 7.73 0.97 5.90
N THR A 12 7.57 2.26 6.20
CA THR A 12 8.69 3.19 6.32
C THR A 12 9.63 2.78 7.46
N SER A 13 9.07 2.45 8.63
CA SER A 13 9.83 1.98 9.79
C SER A 13 10.62 0.72 9.46
N TRP A 14 9.98 -0.26 8.82
CA TRP A 14 10.64 -1.48 8.38
C TRP A 14 11.82 -1.21 7.46
N ARG A 15 11.65 -0.34 6.46
CA ARG A 15 12.73 0.00 5.52
C ARG A 15 13.89 0.74 6.17
N LEU A 16 13.61 1.62 7.14
CA LEU A 16 14.64 2.29 7.94
C LEU A 16 15.39 1.31 8.85
N ILE A 17 14.69 0.38 9.49
CA ILE A 17 15.30 -0.66 10.34
C ILE A 17 16.24 -1.56 9.50
N GLN A 18 15.79 -2.00 8.33
CA GLN A 18 16.60 -2.82 7.40
C GLN A 18 17.89 -2.10 6.94
N THR A 19 17.91 -0.77 6.98
CA THR A 19 19.09 0.04 6.62
C THR A 19 19.93 0.46 7.83
N GLY A 20 19.69 -0.14 9.01
CA GLY A 20 20.50 0.06 10.22
C GLY A 20 20.10 1.26 11.09
N HIS A 21 18.96 1.90 10.81
CA HIS A 21 18.50 3.04 11.60
C HIS A 21 17.72 2.58 12.84
N ALA A 22 17.95 3.26 13.97
CA ALA A 22 17.09 3.15 15.13
C ALA A 22 15.77 3.88 14.87
N VAL A 23 14.64 3.18 15.00
CA VAL A 23 13.31 3.73 14.74
C VAL A 23 12.44 3.63 16.00
N THR A 24 11.76 4.73 16.30
CA THR A 24 10.68 4.79 17.30
C THR A 24 9.40 5.21 16.60
N ILE A 25 8.33 4.43 16.79
CA ILE A 25 6.98 4.77 16.31
C ILE A 25 6.16 5.27 17.50
N LEU A 26 5.61 6.47 17.39
CA LEU A 26 4.59 6.98 18.29
C LEU A 26 3.23 6.79 17.62
N SER A 27 2.33 6.04 18.25
CA SER A 27 0.98 5.82 17.74
C SER A 27 -0.04 5.76 18.86
N SER A 28 -1.27 6.18 18.57
CA SER A 28 -2.44 5.96 19.42
C SER A 28 -3.00 4.54 19.28
N ASP A 29 -2.69 3.86 18.18
CA ASP A 29 -3.13 2.50 17.86
C ASP A 29 -2.10 1.46 18.34
N ASP A 30 -2.54 0.22 18.51
CA ASP A 30 -1.70 -0.88 18.97
C ASP A 30 -1.03 -1.64 17.80
N LYS A 31 -0.50 -2.84 18.11
CA LYS A 31 0.15 -3.70 17.09
C LYS A 31 -0.86 -4.31 16.12
N ALA A 32 -2.09 -4.57 16.53
CA ALA A 32 -3.15 -5.07 15.65
C ALA A 32 -3.48 -4.03 14.56
N GLY A 33 -3.41 -2.74 14.88
CA GLY A 33 -3.53 -1.67 13.89
C GLY A 33 -4.97 -1.45 13.40
N THR A 34 -5.95 -1.79 14.24
CA THR A 34 -7.37 -1.85 13.89
C THR A 34 -7.99 -0.47 13.65
N ASP A 35 -7.34 0.59 14.12
CA ASP A 35 -7.82 1.97 13.98
C ASP A 35 -7.23 2.64 12.72
N SER A 36 -6.43 1.92 11.93
CA SER A 36 -5.80 2.45 10.73
C SER A 36 -6.68 2.28 9.48
N ALA A 37 -6.56 3.22 8.53
CA ALA A 37 -7.22 3.10 7.23
C ALA A 37 -6.85 1.81 6.48
N GLY A 38 -5.64 1.27 6.72
CA GLY A 38 -5.20 0.00 6.14
C GLY A 38 -5.98 -1.22 6.65
N PHE A 39 -6.54 -1.16 7.86
CA PHE A 39 -7.33 -2.25 8.43
C PHE A 39 -8.67 -2.45 7.72
N ILE A 40 -9.30 -1.35 7.31
CA ILE A 40 -10.59 -1.36 6.60
C ILE A 40 -10.45 -1.30 5.07
N ALA A 41 -9.23 -1.17 4.55
CA ALA A 41 -9.00 -1.02 3.12
C ALA A 41 -9.34 -2.32 2.36
N ALA A 42 -9.97 -2.17 1.19
CA ALA A 42 -10.29 -3.30 0.31
C ALA A 42 -9.06 -3.98 -0.32
N SER A 43 -7.86 -3.43 -0.10
CA SER A 43 -6.58 -3.96 -0.60
C SER A 43 -6.50 -4.14 -2.12
N MET A 44 -7.28 -3.35 -2.86
CA MET A 44 -7.22 -3.30 -4.33
C MET A 44 -5.96 -2.54 -4.77
N ILE A 45 -5.26 -3.08 -5.76
CA ILE A 45 -4.14 -2.41 -6.44
C ILE A 45 -4.50 -2.31 -7.91
N ALA A 46 -4.98 -1.14 -8.36
CA ALA A 46 -5.45 -0.92 -9.73
C ALA A 46 -4.91 0.39 -10.34
N PRO A 47 -3.58 0.50 -10.58
CA PRO A 47 -2.95 1.77 -10.95
C PRO A 47 -3.54 2.42 -12.21
N PHE A 48 -4.01 1.62 -13.18
CA PHE A 48 -4.62 2.12 -14.41
C PHE A 48 -6.03 2.68 -14.19
N THR A 49 -6.83 2.05 -13.33
CA THR A 49 -8.19 2.52 -12.98
C THR A 49 -8.10 3.76 -12.10
N GLU A 50 -7.19 3.77 -11.12
CA GLU A 50 -6.95 4.91 -10.23
C GLU A 50 -6.43 6.14 -11.00
N ALA A 51 -5.68 5.92 -12.07
CA ALA A 51 -5.15 6.99 -12.92
C ALA A 51 -6.21 7.74 -13.74
N VAL A 52 -7.44 7.23 -13.85
CA VAL A 52 -8.51 7.92 -14.59
C VAL A 52 -8.82 9.30 -14.00
N THR A 53 -8.64 9.46 -12.68
CA THR A 53 -8.90 10.71 -11.96
C THR A 53 -7.62 11.39 -11.46
N ALA A 54 -6.44 10.86 -11.80
CA ALA A 54 -5.16 11.32 -11.27
C ALA A 54 -4.18 11.77 -12.36
N ASP A 55 -3.19 12.57 -11.96
CA ASP A 55 -2.13 13.01 -12.85
C ASP A 55 -1.26 11.84 -13.31
N ARG A 56 -0.63 12.00 -14.49
CA ARG A 56 0.30 11.01 -15.05
C ARG A 56 1.42 10.62 -14.07
N SER A 57 1.92 11.56 -13.29
CA SER A 57 2.95 11.31 -12.28
C SER A 57 2.49 10.29 -11.22
N ILE A 58 1.23 10.36 -10.80
CA ILE A 58 0.63 9.43 -9.82
C ILE A 58 0.50 8.04 -10.43
N ARG A 59 0.06 7.93 -11.68
CA ARG A 59 0.02 6.65 -12.41
C ARG A 59 1.40 6.01 -12.48
N ASP A 60 2.39 6.78 -12.92
CA ASP A 60 3.75 6.27 -13.12
C ASP A 60 4.37 5.84 -11.76
N LEU A 61 4.07 6.56 -10.67
CA LEU A 61 4.40 6.15 -9.30
C LEU A 61 3.67 4.88 -8.85
N GLY A 62 2.38 4.74 -9.20
CA GLY A 62 1.60 3.54 -8.87
C GLY A 62 2.16 2.28 -9.52
N ILE A 63 2.54 2.36 -10.81
CA ILE A 63 3.19 1.26 -11.54
C ILE A 63 4.54 0.89 -10.90
N GLN A 64 5.36 1.88 -10.58
CA GLN A 64 6.65 1.64 -9.90
C GLN A 64 6.45 1.02 -8.50
N SER A 65 5.45 1.52 -7.76
CA SER A 65 5.14 1.04 -6.41
C SER A 65 4.62 -0.40 -6.45
N GLN A 66 3.83 -0.79 -7.46
CA GLN A 66 3.38 -2.17 -7.63
C GLN A 66 4.57 -3.12 -7.84
N ALA A 67 5.51 -2.77 -8.73
CA ALA A 67 6.71 -3.58 -8.95
C ALA A 67 7.63 -3.65 -7.71
N LEU A 68 7.68 -2.59 -6.91
CA LEU A 68 8.39 -2.57 -5.63
C LEU A 68 7.69 -3.44 -4.59
N TRP A 69 6.37 -3.38 -4.53
CA TRP A 69 5.54 -4.14 -3.61
C TRP A 69 5.74 -5.65 -3.79
N ASP A 70 5.75 -6.14 -5.04
CA ASP A 70 5.98 -7.56 -5.33
C ASP A 70 7.34 -8.05 -4.80
N LYS A 71 8.39 -7.22 -4.92
CA LYS A 71 9.71 -7.53 -4.37
C LYS A 71 9.68 -7.58 -2.85
N TRP A 72 9.00 -6.62 -2.22
CA TRP A 72 8.87 -6.53 -0.78
C TRP A 72 8.07 -7.69 -0.19
N LEU A 73 7.03 -8.15 -0.90
CA LEU A 73 6.23 -9.28 -0.46
C LEU A 73 7.05 -10.56 -0.33
N ALA A 74 8.06 -10.74 -1.20
CA ALA A 74 8.97 -11.88 -1.13
C ALA A 74 9.93 -11.84 0.08
N GLU A 75 10.09 -10.68 0.75
CA GLU A 75 10.91 -10.56 1.95
C GLU A 75 10.17 -10.98 3.23
N PHE A 76 8.84 -11.13 3.20
CA PHE A 76 8.08 -11.56 4.38
C PHE A 76 8.13 -13.07 4.55
N GLU A 77 8.35 -13.52 5.80
CA GLU A 77 8.38 -14.94 6.14
C GLU A 77 7.06 -15.66 5.85
N LYS A 78 5.94 -14.95 5.98
CA LYS A 78 4.60 -15.49 5.72
C LYS A 78 4.09 -14.96 4.39
N PRO A 79 3.54 -15.84 3.53
CA PRO A 79 2.88 -15.40 2.30
C PRO A 79 1.76 -14.41 2.61
N ILE A 80 1.78 -13.28 1.91
CA ILE A 80 0.71 -12.28 1.95
C ILE A 80 -0.21 -12.51 0.76
N PHE A 81 -1.51 -12.47 1.00
CA PHE A 81 -2.50 -12.57 -0.06
C PHE A 81 -2.41 -11.35 -0.99
N ASN A 82 -1.98 -11.55 -2.23
CA ASN A 82 -1.85 -10.52 -3.27
C ASN A 82 -2.14 -11.12 -4.66
N PRO A 83 -3.41 -11.38 -5.00
CA PRO A 83 -3.76 -11.98 -6.29
C PRO A 83 -3.47 -11.02 -7.45
N GLN A 84 -2.83 -11.53 -8.51
CA GLN A 84 -2.49 -10.76 -9.71
C GLN A 84 -3.35 -11.17 -10.92
N SER A 85 -4.67 -11.20 -10.75
CA SER A 85 -5.62 -11.52 -11.82
C SER A 85 -5.99 -10.33 -12.71
N GLY A 86 -5.40 -9.16 -12.47
CA GLY A 86 -5.73 -7.91 -13.14
C GLY A 86 -7.02 -7.26 -12.60
N THR A 87 -7.42 -6.16 -13.24
CA THR A 87 -8.59 -5.36 -12.88
C THR A 87 -9.54 -5.28 -14.07
N LEU A 88 -10.83 -5.53 -13.84
CA LEU A 88 -11.90 -5.33 -14.82
C LEU A 88 -12.67 -4.06 -14.46
N VAL A 89 -12.75 -3.12 -15.39
CA VAL A 89 -13.58 -1.92 -15.27
C VAL A 89 -14.79 -2.09 -16.20
N VAL A 90 -15.99 -1.90 -15.68
CA VAL A 90 -17.25 -1.99 -16.43
C VAL A 90 -17.92 -0.61 -16.38
N ALA A 91 -18.45 -0.17 -17.53
CA ALA A 91 -19.23 1.06 -17.64
C ALA A 91 -20.59 0.73 -18.27
N HIS A 92 -21.65 1.35 -17.77
CA HIS A 92 -23.02 1.20 -18.28
C HIS A 92 -23.43 2.45 -19.08
N GLU A 93 -24.37 2.33 -20.03
CA GLU A 93 -24.81 3.45 -20.87
C GLU A 93 -25.36 4.65 -20.07
N GLY A 94 -25.82 4.42 -18.83
CA GLY A 94 -26.28 5.45 -17.91
C GLY A 94 -25.19 6.21 -17.15
N ASP A 95 -23.91 5.83 -17.28
CA ASP A 95 -22.78 6.43 -16.55
C ASP A 95 -22.12 7.60 -17.31
N LYS A 96 -22.84 8.19 -18.29
CA LYS A 96 -22.44 9.42 -18.98
C LYS A 96 -22.76 10.68 -18.19
#